data_AF-A0A847PIB3-F1
#
_entry.id   AF-A0A847PIB3-F1
#
_cell.length_a   1.000
_cell.length_b   1.000
_cell.length_c   1.000
_cell.angle_alpha   90.00
_cell.angle_beta   90.00
_cell.angle_gamma   90.00
#
_symmetry.space_group_name_H-M   'P 1'
#
loop_
_entity.id
_entity.type
_entity.pdbx_description
1 polymer ?
#
loop_
_entity_poly.entity_id
_entity_poly.type
_entity_poly.pdbx_seq_one_letter_code
_entity_poly.pdbx_strand_id
1 'polypeptide(L)'
;MRKMLNLTIIVLIALMFFLVAGCTRPTPPISEDEYDESNTEIKYLKVLPSQAEMKANQTQRFEVKAYNSDNKIINIDVSQIKWTCVYQCIACGAACNISPRTNSRTATFNIKDYNKIGRYEVWVNYGGTAGQWAQAIVNVK
;
A
#
# COMPACT_ATOMS: atom_id res chain seq x y z
N MET A 1 -19.74 58.03 8.82
CA MET A 1 -19.76 56.92 7.84
C MET A 1 -18.40 56.43 7.33
N ARG A 2 -17.25 57.06 7.64
CA ARG A 2 -15.91 56.54 7.22
C ARG A 2 -15.32 55.45 8.12
N LYS A 3 -15.65 55.41 9.42
CA LYS A 3 -15.09 54.42 10.37
C LYS A 3 -15.68 53.01 10.23
N MET A 4 -16.92 52.90 9.74
CA MET A 4 -17.56 51.60 9.52
C MET A 4 -17.12 50.91 8.23
N LEU A 5 -16.70 51.66 7.21
CA LEU A 5 -16.19 51.13 5.93
C LEU A 5 -14.83 50.42 6.10
N ASN A 6 -13.97 50.92 6.99
CA ASN A 6 -12.68 50.30 7.26
C ASN A 6 -12.82 49.01 8.08
N LEU A 7 -13.81 48.92 8.95
CA LEU A 7 -14.05 47.72 9.76
C LEU A 7 -14.58 46.56 8.89
N THR A 8 -15.49 46.83 7.95
CA THR A 8 -15.99 45.81 7.02
C THR A 8 -14.92 45.29 6.08
N ILE A 9 -14.00 46.14 5.60
CA ILE A 9 -12.89 45.71 4.74
C ILE A 9 -11.90 44.81 5.51
N ILE A 10 -11.60 45.15 6.77
CA ILE A 10 -10.69 44.33 7.61
C ILE A 10 -11.31 42.95 7.92
N VAL A 11 -12.62 42.89 8.19
CA VAL A 11 -13.33 41.63 8.44
C VAL A 11 -13.39 40.74 7.17
N LEU A 12 -13.58 41.34 5.99
CA LEU A 12 -13.55 40.61 4.71
C LEU A 12 -12.15 40.07 4.37
N ILE A 13 -11.09 40.81 4.66
CA ILE A 13 -9.70 40.37 4.46
C ILE A 13 -9.38 39.22 5.43
N ALA A 14 -9.78 39.34 6.70
CA ALA A 14 -9.59 38.27 7.69
C ALA A 14 -10.33 36.97 7.32
N LEU A 15 -11.53 37.07 6.73
CA LEU A 15 -12.27 35.90 6.25
C LEU A 15 -11.59 35.19 5.08
N MET A 16 -10.90 35.92 4.20
CA MET A 16 -10.15 35.30 3.09
C MET A 16 -8.92 34.50 3.57
N PHE A 17 -8.26 34.93 4.65
CA PHE A 17 -7.11 34.20 5.20
C PHE A 17 -7.48 32.82 5.78
N PHE A 18 -8.73 32.60 6.19
CA PHE A 18 -9.21 31.29 6.64
C PHE A 18 -9.48 30.29 5.50
N LEU A 19 -9.65 30.76 4.26
CA LEU A 19 -9.97 29.89 3.12
C LEU A 19 -8.71 29.32 2.42
N VAL A 20 -7.52 29.84 2.72
CA VAL A 20 -6.23 29.34 2.19
C VAL A 20 -5.49 28.40 3.14
N ALA A 21 -6.06 28.09 4.31
CA ALA A 21 -5.64 26.95 5.12
C ALA A 21 -6.15 25.64 4.49
N GLY A 22 -5.82 25.42 3.22
CA GLY A 22 -5.89 24.11 2.61
C GLY A 22 -4.99 23.20 3.43
N CYS A 23 -5.56 22.13 3.97
CA CYS A 23 -4.81 21.09 4.66
C CYS A 23 -3.80 20.49 3.66
N THR A 24 -2.57 21.01 3.64
CA THR A 24 -1.42 20.23 3.22
C THR A 24 -1.31 19.10 4.22
N ARG A 25 -2.00 17.99 3.92
CA ARG A 25 -1.70 16.72 4.56
C ARG A 25 -0.19 16.55 4.39
N PRO A 26 0.60 16.44 5.46
CA PRO A 26 1.97 16.01 5.30
C PRO A 26 1.87 14.65 4.61
N THR A 27 2.28 14.58 3.35
CA THR A 27 2.64 13.32 2.72
C THR A 27 3.69 12.74 3.67
N PRO A 28 3.45 11.60 4.34
CA PRO A 28 4.49 11.00 5.16
C PRO A 28 5.72 10.85 4.25
N PRO A 29 6.91 11.24 4.71
CA PRO A 29 8.11 11.06 3.91
C PRO A 29 8.17 9.60 3.51
N ILE A 30 8.18 9.36 2.19
CA ILE A 30 8.58 8.07 1.66
C ILE A 30 10.01 7.91 2.19
N SER A 31 10.21 7.01 3.15
CA SER A 31 11.55 6.63 3.54
C SER A 31 12.20 6.09 2.28
N GLU A 32 13.16 6.80 1.71
CA GLU A 32 14.04 6.24 0.71
C GLU A 32 14.81 5.14 1.45
N ASP A 33 14.33 3.90 1.32
CA ASP A 33 15.02 2.77 1.89
C ASP A 33 16.43 2.76 1.28
N GLU A 34 17.46 2.90 2.12
CA GLU A 34 18.84 2.76 1.68
C GLU A 34 19.08 1.29 1.34
N TYR A 35 19.30 1.02 0.04
CA TYR A 35 19.54 -0.33 -0.45
C TYR A 35 21.00 -0.73 -0.20
N ASP A 36 21.21 -1.96 0.24
CA ASP A 36 22.55 -2.54 0.32
C ASP A 36 23.02 -2.96 -1.07
N GLU A 37 23.92 -2.16 -1.63
CA GLU A 37 24.57 -2.45 -2.92
C GLU A 37 25.73 -3.44 -2.78
N SER A 38 26.25 -3.67 -1.56
CA SER A 38 27.42 -4.51 -1.31
C SER A 38 27.08 -6.01 -1.27
N ASN A 39 25.87 -6.35 -0.84
CA ASN A 39 25.36 -7.71 -0.79
C ASN A 39 23.90 -7.75 -1.26
N THR A 40 23.71 -8.14 -2.53
CA THR A 40 22.40 -8.20 -3.19
C THR A 40 21.78 -9.60 -3.19
N GLU A 41 22.36 -10.57 -2.47
CA GLU A 41 21.81 -11.91 -2.38
C GLU A 41 20.53 -11.92 -1.56
N ILE A 42 19.43 -12.39 -2.14
CA ILE A 42 18.14 -12.48 -1.44
C ILE A 42 18.18 -13.60 -0.42
N LYS A 43 17.97 -13.25 0.85
CA LYS A 43 17.73 -14.21 1.93
C LYS A 43 16.25 -14.46 2.17
N TYR A 44 15.43 -13.41 2.19
CA TYR A 44 13.98 -13.51 2.38
C TYR A 44 13.23 -12.30 1.83
N LEU A 45 11.92 -12.46 1.65
CA LEU A 45 11.00 -11.39 1.27
C LEU A 45 10.07 -11.02 2.43
N LYS A 46 9.55 -9.81 2.44
CA LYS A 46 8.41 -9.40 3.29
C LYS A 46 7.38 -8.64 2.46
N VAL A 47 6.11 -8.96 2.68
CA VAL A 47 4.98 -8.15 2.21
C VAL A 47 4.57 -7.20 3.33
N LEU A 48 4.43 -5.92 2.99
CA LEU A 48 4.09 -4.83 3.91
C LEU A 48 2.76 -4.17 3.50
N PRO A 49 1.82 -3.97 4.43
CA PRO A 49 1.83 -4.55 5.77
C PRO A 49 1.68 -6.08 5.71
N SER A 50 2.20 -6.80 6.70
CA SER A 50 2.07 -8.27 6.79
C SER A 50 0.66 -8.72 7.20
N GLN A 51 -0.12 -7.82 7.79
CA GLN A 51 -1.52 -8.01 8.12
C GLN A 51 -2.30 -6.73 7.86
N ALA A 52 -3.54 -6.85 7.39
CA ALA A 52 -4.45 -5.73 7.20
C ALA A 52 -5.87 -6.12 7.62
N GLU A 53 -6.62 -5.13 8.12
CA GLU A 53 -8.06 -5.22 8.30
C GLU A 53 -8.75 -4.18 7.43
N MET A 54 -9.82 -4.56 6.75
CA MET A 54 -10.54 -3.65 5.85
C MET A 54 -12.02 -4.03 5.73
N LYS A 55 -12.83 -3.07 5.28
CA LYS A 55 -14.23 -3.31 4.88
C LYS A 55 -14.30 -3.81 3.44
N ALA A 56 -15.39 -4.50 3.12
CA ALA A 56 -15.64 -5.07 1.79
C ALA A 56 -15.42 -4.09 0.61
N ASN A 57 -15.83 -2.84 0.76
CA ASN A 57 -15.76 -1.81 -0.29
C ASN A 57 -14.43 -1.04 -0.33
N GLN A 58 -13.45 -1.41 0.48
CA GLN A 58 -12.15 -0.75 0.52
C GLN A 58 -11.14 -1.43 -0.42
N THR A 59 -9.99 -0.79 -0.56
CA THR A 59 -8.81 -1.38 -1.20
C THR A 59 -7.64 -1.33 -0.21
N GLN A 60 -6.69 -2.25 -0.37
CA GLN A 60 -5.47 -2.29 0.44
C GLN A 60 -4.25 -2.35 -0.47
N ARG A 61 -3.32 -1.42 -0.31
CA ARG A 61 -2.03 -1.45 -1.00
C ARG A 61 -1.03 -2.27 -0.20
N PHE A 62 -0.26 -3.09 -0.91
CA PHE A 62 0.86 -3.86 -0.41
C PHE A 62 2.14 -3.49 -1.14
N GLU A 63 3.27 -3.67 -0.46
CA GLU A 63 4.62 -3.53 -0.99
C GLU A 63 5.44 -4.78 -0.65
N VAL A 64 6.29 -5.24 -1.55
CA VAL A 64 7.30 -6.27 -1.27
C VAL A 64 8.68 -5.64 -1.09
N LYS A 65 9.35 -6.02 0.00
CA LYS A 65 10.76 -5.72 0.24
C LYS A 65 11.56 -7.02 0.32
N ALA A 66 12.76 -7.01 -0.25
CA ALA A 66 13.71 -8.11 -0.21
C ALA A 66 14.85 -7.77 0.73
N TYR A 67 15.37 -8.78 1.42
CA TYR A 67 16.41 -8.61 2.42
C TYR A 67 17.54 -9.62 2.21
N ASN A 68 18.77 -9.19 2.47
CA ASN A 68 19.94 -10.06 2.50
C ASN A 68 20.12 -10.74 3.88
N SER A 69 21.19 -11.51 4.04
CA SER A 69 21.53 -12.21 5.29
C SER A 69 21.73 -11.29 6.49
N ASP A 70 22.07 -10.02 6.25
CA ASP A 70 22.33 -9.01 7.27
C ASP A 70 21.07 -8.21 7.64
N ASN A 71 19.91 -8.66 7.15
CA ASN A 71 18.60 -8.00 7.29
C ASN A 71 18.54 -6.59 6.68
N LYS A 72 19.42 -6.26 5.74
CA LYS A 72 19.37 -5.00 4.99
C LYS A 72 18.49 -5.15 3.76
N ILE A 73 17.82 -4.07 3.37
CA ILE A 73 16.94 -4.04 2.20
C ILE A 73 17.82 -4.06 0.96
N ILE A 74 17.45 -4.84 -0.04
CA ILE A 74 18.20 -4.96 -1.30
C ILE A 74 17.32 -4.65 -2.50
N ASN A 75 17.96 -4.20 -3.56
CA ASN A 75 17.30 -3.98 -4.83
C ASN A 75 17.15 -5.32 -5.57
N ILE A 76 15.93 -5.60 -6.03
CA ILE A 76 15.57 -6.79 -6.81
C ILE A 76 14.94 -6.41 -8.15
N ASP A 77 15.18 -7.24 -9.18
CA ASP A 77 14.55 -7.11 -10.49
C ASP A 77 13.03 -7.31 -10.41
N VAL A 78 12.26 -6.26 -10.66
CA VAL A 78 10.80 -6.31 -10.58
C VAL A 78 10.17 -7.26 -11.59
N SER A 79 10.85 -7.58 -12.70
CA SER A 79 10.35 -8.47 -13.76
C SER A 79 10.07 -9.89 -13.24
N GLN A 80 10.71 -10.26 -12.12
CA GLN A 80 10.56 -11.57 -11.50
C GLN A 80 9.46 -11.61 -10.43
N ILE A 81 8.83 -10.47 -10.13
CA ILE A 81 7.77 -10.37 -9.11
C ILE A 81 6.43 -10.79 -9.70
N LYS A 82 5.73 -11.69 -9.00
CA LYS A 82 4.35 -12.09 -9.28
C LYS A 82 3.49 -12.01 -8.03
N TRP A 83 2.36 -11.32 -8.12
CA TRP A 83 1.35 -11.16 -7.09
C TRP A 83 0.16 -12.08 -7.34
N THR A 84 -0.33 -12.70 -6.27
CA THR A 84 -1.59 -13.45 -6.29
C THR A 84 -2.36 -13.23 -4.99
N CYS A 85 -3.65 -13.48 -5.02
CA CYS A 85 -4.50 -13.42 -3.83
C CYS A 85 -5.40 -14.66 -3.80
N VAL A 86 -5.67 -15.15 -2.61
CA VAL A 86 -6.49 -16.35 -2.38
C VAL A 86 -7.47 -16.05 -1.24
N TYR A 87 -8.69 -16.56 -1.39
CA TYR A 87 -9.67 -16.56 -0.32
C TYR A 87 -9.65 -17.90 0.39
N GLN A 88 -9.86 -17.92 1.70
CA GLN A 88 -9.84 -19.14 2.52
C GLN A 88 -10.71 -20.29 1.98
N CYS A 89 -11.75 -20.00 1.20
CA CYS A 89 -12.57 -21.00 0.51
C CYS A 89 -12.14 -21.15 -0.96
N ILE A 90 -11.34 -22.18 -1.25
CA ILE A 90 -10.88 -22.51 -2.62
C ILE A 90 -12.06 -22.89 -3.53
N ALA A 91 -13.07 -23.59 -3.00
CA ALA A 91 -14.26 -23.98 -3.75
C ALA A 91 -15.19 -22.81 -4.10
N CYS A 92 -15.01 -21.64 -3.47
CA CYS A 92 -15.86 -20.47 -3.68
C CYS A 92 -15.47 -19.64 -4.91
N GLY A 93 -14.52 -20.11 -5.74
CA GLY A 93 -14.06 -19.43 -6.95
C GLY A 93 -13.23 -18.17 -6.67
N ALA A 94 -12.95 -17.40 -7.72
CA ALA A 94 -12.13 -16.19 -7.62
C ALA A 94 -12.85 -15.10 -6.81
N ALA A 95 -12.44 -14.87 -5.57
CA ALA A 95 -13.08 -13.94 -4.63
C ALA A 95 -12.34 -12.60 -4.47
N CYS A 96 -11.12 -12.48 -4.96
CA CYS A 96 -10.31 -11.27 -4.85
C CYS A 96 -9.70 -10.84 -6.18
N ASN A 97 -9.27 -9.59 -6.21
CA ASN A 97 -8.50 -9.03 -7.29
C ASN A 97 -7.24 -8.37 -6.71
N ILE A 98 -6.14 -8.48 -7.45
CA ILE A 98 -4.85 -7.90 -7.10
C ILE A 98 -4.20 -7.36 -8.37
N SER A 99 -3.75 -6.11 -8.33
CA SER A 99 -3.19 -5.42 -9.51
C SER A 99 -2.11 -4.40 -9.12
N PRO A 100 -1.00 -4.29 -9.88
CA PRO A 100 -0.62 -5.18 -10.98
C PRO A 100 -0.27 -6.59 -10.47
N ARG A 101 -0.41 -7.60 -11.34
CA ARG A 101 -0.07 -9.00 -11.01
C ARG A 101 1.40 -9.33 -11.18
N THR A 102 2.15 -8.54 -11.95
CA THR A 102 3.56 -8.79 -12.25
C THR A 102 4.31 -7.47 -12.33
N ASN A 103 5.64 -7.54 -12.35
CA ASN A 103 6.51 -6.42 -12.72
C ASN A 103 6.40 -5.19 -11.83
N SER A 104 6.03 -5.36 -10.55
CA SER A 104 5.82 -4.26 -9.62
C SER A 104 6.11 -4.67 -8.19
N ARG A 105 6.79 -3.79 -7.44
CA ARG A 105 6.98 -3.95 -6.00
C ARG A 105 5.73 -3.71 -5.19
N THR A 106 4.70 -3.13 -5.79
CA THR A 106 3.45 -2.82 -5.10
C THR A 106 2.26 -3.40 -5.84
N ALA A 107 1.28 -3.85 -5.10
CA ALA A 107 0.00 -4.28 -5.64
C ALA A 107 -1.15 -3.78 -4.76
N THR A 108 -2.29 -3.50 -5.40
CA THR A 108 -3.52 -3.12 -4.74
C THR A 108 -4.47 -4.31 -4.74
N PHE A 109 -4.91 -4.69 -3.56
CA PHE A 109 -5.90 -5.72 -3.29
C PHE A 109 -7.29 -5.11 -3.12
N ASN A 110 -8.30 -5.80 -3.63
CA ASN A 110 -9.69 -5.64 -3.24
C ASN A 110 -10.45 -6.95 -3.42
N ILE A 111 -11.62 -7.06 -2.79
CA ILE A 111 -12.50 -8.21 -3.00
C ILE A 111 -13.42 -7.98 -4.19
N LYS A 112 -13.76 -9.06 -4.90
CA LYS A 112 -14.63 -9.03 -6.08
C LYS A 112 -16.11 -9.06 -5.72
N ASP A 113 -16.45 -9.76 -4.64
CA ASP A 113 -17.81 -9.97 -4.17
C ASP A 113 -17.89 -9.54 -2.71
N TYR A 114 -18.61 -8.44 -2.45
CA TYR A 114 -18.72 -7.83 -1.14
C TYR A 114 -19.41 -8.71 -0.08
N ASN A 115 -20.03 -9.81 -0.49
CA ASN A 115 -20.60 -10.79 0.44
C ASN A 115 -19.58 -11.83 0.92
N LYS A 116 -18.38 -11.89 0.33
CA LYS A 116 -17.30 -12.81 0.72
C LYS A 116 -16.41 -12.18 1.79
N ILE A 117 -17.00 -12.00 2.97
CA ILE A 117 -16.32 -11.54 4.19
C ILE A 117 -15.46 -12.67 4.76
N GLY A 118 -14.34 -12.34 5.39
CA GLY A 118 -13.46 -13.30 6.03
C GLY A 118 -12.00 -13.12 5.68
N ARG A 119 -11.22 -14.20 5.79
CA ARG A 119 -9.77 -14.17 5.63
C ARG A 119 -9.35 -14.38 4.18
N TYR A 120 -8.50 -13.48 3.72
CA TYR A 120 -7.77 -13.55 2.46
C TYR A 120 -6.27 -13.60 2.71
N GLU A 121 -5.57 -14.13 1.73
CA GLU A 121 -4.12 -14.18 1.71
C GLU A 121 -3.62 -13.50 0.44
N VAL A 122 -2.67 -12.58 0.62
CA VAL A 122 -1.95 -11.92 -0.47
C VAL A 122 -0.55 -12.48 -0.50
N TRP A 123 -0.18 -13.06 -1.63
CA TRP A 123 1.10 -13.73 -1.83
C TRP A 123 1.92 -12.99 -2.88
N VAL A 124 3.22 -12.90 -2.65
CA VAL A 124 4.21 -12.48 -3.63
C VAL A 124 5.21 -13.60 -3.85
N ASN A 125 5.54 -13.86 -5.12
CA ASN A 125 6.57 -14.77 -5.55
C ASN A 125 7.67 -13.99 -6.30
N TYR A 126 8.92 -14.34 -6.03
CA TYR A 126 10.09 -13.83 -6.74
C TYR A 126 10.90 -15.00 -7.30
N GLY A 127 11.16 -15.02 -8.60
CA GLY A 127 12.01 -16.04 -9.24
C GLY A 127 11.28 -17.32 -9.69
N GLY A 128 9.94 -17.33 -9.71
CA GLY A 128 9.16 -18.44 -10.26
C GLY A 128 8.94 -19.61 -9.30
N THR A 129 8.75 -20.83 -9.82
CA THR A 129 8.27 -22.00 -9.05
C THR A 129 9.18 -22.39 -7.88
N ALA A 130 10.49 -22.32 -8.04
CA ALA A 130 11.48 -22.56 -6.98
C ALA A 130 11.91 -21.27 -6.26
N GLY A 131 11.19 -20.18 -6.50
CA GLY A 131 11.50 -18.85 -6.02
C GLY A 131 11.19 -18.62 -4.55
N GLN A 132 11.47 -17.40 -4.09
CA GLN A 132 11.15 -16.93 -2.74
C GLN A 132 9.68 -16.48 -2.68
N TRP A 133 9.04 -16.75 -1.55
CA TRP A 133 7.64 -16.39 -1.32
C TRP A 133 7.50 -15.56 -0.04
N ALA A 134 6.58 -14.60 -0.07
CA ALA A 134 6.12 -13.92 1.14
C ALA A 134 4.61 -13.71 1.10
N GLN A 135 4.03 -13.55 2.28
CA GLN A 135 2.59 -13.52 2.49
C GLN A 135 2.19 -12.33 3.37
N ALA A 136 1.01 -11.79 3.09
CA ALA A 136 0.24 -10.97 4.01
C ALA A 136 -1.17 -11.54 4.19
N ILE A 137 -1.75 -11.32 5.38
CA ILE A 137 -3.13 -11.72 5.70
C ILE A 137 -4.04 -10.50 5.66
N VAL A 138 -5.22 -10.65 5.05
CA VAL A 138 -6.24 -9.60 5.03
C VAL A 138 -7.53 -10.12 5.63
N ASN A 139 -7.96 -9.51 6.72
CA ASN A 139 -9.26 -9.81 7.34
C ASN A 139 -10.27 -8.78 6.84
N VAL A 140 -11.21 -9.24 6.01
CA VAL A 140 -12.32 -8.42 5.53
C VAL A 140 -13.50 -8.57 6.47
N LYS A 141 -14.11 -7.45 6.87
CA LYS A 141 -15.24 -7.35 7.80
C LYS A 141 -16.40 -6.57 7.18
#